data_AF-A0A529NF14-F1
#
_entry.id   AF-A0A529NF14-F1
#
_cell.length_a   1.000
_cell.length_b   1.000
_cell.length_c   1.000
_cell.angle_alpha   90.00
_cell.angle_beta   90.00
_cell.angle_gamma   90.00
#
_symmetry.space_group_name_H-M   'P 1'
#
loop_
_entity.id
_entity.type
_entity.pdbx_description
1 polymer ?
#
loop_
_entity_poly.entity_id
_entity_poly.type
_entity_poly.pdbx_seq_one_letter_code
_entity_poly.pdbx_strand_id
1 'polypeptide(L)'
;GTVSLDGKRLDLSSVGAALAAGVGLIARDRTEESVALSLSVRENMYLNPSAVGRGLFSFMKPARESELTQELGARLGLRPNDPHLPIEALSGGNQQKVVVGRWLATGRKLLIAEDPTAGVDVG
;
A
#
# COMPACT_ATOMS: atom_id res chain seq x y z
N GLY A 1 16.65 8.50 21.63
CA GLY A 1 17.60 8.47 20.50
C GLY A 1 17.16 9.43 19.41
N THR A 2 17.93 9.57 18.33
CA THR A 2 17.57 10.40 17.17
C THR A 2 17.78 9.62 15.88
N VAL A 3 16.93 9.86 14.88
CA VAL A 3 17.00 9.21 13.56
C VAL A 3 17.08 10.29 12.48
N SER A 4 17.89 10.06 11.44
CA SER A 4 18.01 10.95 10.28
C SER A 4 17.90 10.19 8.97
N LEU A 5 17.28 10.81 7.96
CA LEU A 5 17.17 10.30 6.59
C LEU A 5 17.65 11.40 5.63
N ASP A 6 18.52 11.07 4.69
CA ASP A 6 19.15 12.03 3.77
C ASP A 6 19.80 13.25 4.50
N GLY A 7 20.43 13.00 5.65
CA GLY A 7 21.04 14.06 6.48
C GLY A 7 20.06 14.97 7.22
N LYS A 8 18.74 14.74 7.10
CA LYS A 8 17.70 15.49 7.82
C LYS A 8 17.19 14.68 9.01
N ARG A 9 17.15 15.28 10.19
CA ARG A 9 16.54 14.67 11.37
C ARG A 9 15.03 14.47 11.13
N LEU A 10 14.54 13.26 11.39
CA LEU A 10 13.13 12.94 11.21
C LEU A 10 12.32 13.37 12.43
N ASP A 11 11.15 13.97 12.19
CA ASP A 11 10.11 14.10 13.21
C ASP A 11 9.25 12.83 13.20
N LEU A 12 9.39 12.04 14.26
CA LEU A 12 8.66 10.79 14.47
C LEU A 12 7.71 10.89 15.68
N SER A 13 7.29 12.12 16.03
CA SER A 13 6.41 12.39 17.18
C SER A 13 4.97 11.87 16.99
N SER A 14 4.57 11.64 15.74
CA SER A 14 3.25 11.08 15.38
C SER A 14 3.32 10.30 14.07
N VAL A 15 2.31 9.46 13.82
CA VAL A 15 2.18 8.72 12.54
C VAL A 15 2.11 9.69 11.37
N GLY A 16 1.33 10.78 11.46
CA GLY A 16 1.24 11.79 10.42
C GLY A 16 2.58 12.46 10.11
N ALA A 17 3.35 12.81 11.14
CA ALA A 17 4.69 13.39 10.99
C ALA A 17 5.66 12.40 10.29
N ALA A 18 5.63 11.12 10.68
CA ALA A 18 6.44 10.08 10.04
C ALA A 18 6.07 9.86 8.56
N LEU A 19 4.76 9.85 8.24
CA LEU A 19 4.29 9.74 6.86
C LEU A 19 4.73 10.94 6.03
N ALA A 20 4.60 12.17 6.55
CA ALA A 20 5.03 13.40 5.90
C ALA A 20 6.55 13.47 5.71
N ALA A 21 7.32 12.87 6.63
CA ALA A 21 8.77 12.68 6.50
C ALA A 21 9.16 11.65 5.43
N GLY A 22 8.19 10.98 4.79
CA GLY A 22 8.42 10.03 3.72
C GLY A 22 8.70 8.61 4.19
N VAL A 23 8.36 8.26 5.43
CA VAL A 23 8.47 6.91 5.98
C VAL A 23 7.16 6.16 5.74
N GLY A 24 7.23 4.94 5.20
CA GLY A 24 6.10 4.01 5.07
C GLY A 24 6.35 2.72 5.85
N LEU A 25 5.27 1.99 6.15
CA LEU A 25 5.31 0.72 6.88
C LEU A 25 4.44 -0.33 6.18
N ILE A 26 5.02 -1.46 5.83
CA ILE A 26 4.30 -2.69 5.51
C ILE A 26 4.31 -3.54 6.79
N ALA A 27 3.17 -3.61 7.47
CA ALA A 27 3.00 -4.38 8.70
C ALA A 27 2.93 -5.90 8.41
N ARG A 28 3.26 -6.70 9.42
CA ARG A 28 3.30 -8.16 9.34
C ARG A 28 1.92 -8.80 9.12
N ASP A 29 0.88 -8.38 9.83
CA ASP A 29 -0.43 -9.03 9.72
C ASP A 29 -1.24 -8.44 8.56
N ARG A 30 -1.24 -9.18 7.45
CA ARG A 30 -1.94 -8.75 6.24
C ARG A 30 -3.46 -8.76 6.42
N THR A 31 -3.97 -9.77 7.11
CA THR A 31 -5.38 -10.15 7.17
C THR A 31 -6.16 -9.36 8.20
N GLU A 32 -5.55 -9.05 9.34
CA GLU A 32 -6.18 -8.20 10.36
C GLU A 32 -5.83 -6.71 10.19
N GLU A 33 -4.65 -6.37 9.67
CA GLU A 33 -4.15 -4.98 9.75
C GLU A 33 -3.99 -4.26 8.39
N SER A 34 -3.95 -4.96 7.25
CA SER A 34 -3.55 -4.33 5.98
C SER A 34 -4.54 -4.46 4.81
N VAL A 35 -5.51 -5.37 4.89
CA VAL A 35 -6.50 -5.66 3.84
C VAL A 35 -7.91 -5.49 4.38
N ALA A 36 -8.73 -4.71 3.66
CA ALA A 36 -10.16 -4.62 3.90
C ALA A 36 -10.87 -5.65 3.00
N LEU A 37 -11.19 -6.81 3.59
CA LEU A 37 -11.70 -7.98 2.85
C LEU A 37 -12.97 -7.72 2.04
N SER A 38 -13.86 -6.87 2.56
CA SER A 38 -15.12 -6.49 1.90
C SER A 38 -14.94 -5.52 0.73
N LEU A 39 -13.73 -5.03 0.49
CA LEU A 39 -13.43 -4.05 -0.55
C LEU A 39 -12.74 -4.69 -1.75
N SER A 40 -12.88 -4.04 -2.90
CA SER A 40 -12.23 -4.44 -4.14
C SER A 40 -10.71 -4.25 -4.09
N VAL A 41 -9.99 -4.85 -5.05
CA VAL A 41 -8.55 -4.64 -5.24
C VAL A 41 -8.22 -3.15 -5.41
N ARG A 42 -9.01 -2.41 -6.21
CA ARG A 42 -8.88 -0.96 -6.40
C ARG A 42 -8.96 -0.21 -5.07
N GLU A 43 -10.01 -0.49 -4.30
CA GLU A 43 -10.24 0.20 -3.03
C GLU A 43 -9.16 -0.10 -2.00
N ASN A 44 -8.68 -1.34 -1.95
CA ASN A 44 -7.55 -1.72 -1.11
C ASN A 44 -6.26 -1.02 -1.52
N MET A 45 -6.04 -0.80 -2.82
CA MET A 45 -4.88 -0.08 -3.35
C MET A 45 -4.89 1.42 -2.98
N TYR A 46 -6.08 2.03 -2.80
CA TYR A 46 -6.27 3.46 -2.51
C TYR A 46 -6.84 3.77 -1.12
N LEU A 47 -6.83 2.80 -0.19
CA LEU A 47 -7.45 2.88 1.14
C LEU A 47 -7.00 4.09 1.98
N ASN A 48 -5.80 4.62 1.74
CA ASN A 48 -5.24 5.74 2.48
C ASN A 48 -4.82 6.90 1.55
N PRO A 49 -5.75 7.82 1.20
CA PRO A 49 -5.45 8.95 0.33
C PRO A 49 -4.38 9.90 0.90
N SER A 50 -4.37 10.13 2.21
CA SER A 50 -3.39 11.02 2.84
C SER A 50 -1.97 10.43 2.79
N ALA A 51 -1.85 9.09 2.81
CA ALA A 51 -0.58 8.40 2.58
C ALA A 51 -0.04 8.53 1.14
N VAL A 52 -0.89 8.82 0.15
CA VAL A 52 -0.44 9.17 -1.21
C VAL A 52 -0.34 10.68 -1.43
N GLY A 53 -0.34 11.48 -0.34
CA GLY A 53 -0.26 12.94 -0.41
C GLY A 53 -1.53 13.60 -0.96
N ARG A 54 -2.65 12.86 -1.06
CA ARG A 54 -3.93 13.41 -1.48
C ARG A 54 -4.60 14.09 -0.29
N GLY A 55 -4.84 15.39 -0.41
CA GLY A 55 -5.65 16.15 0.53
C GLY A 55 -7.14 15.81 0.43
N LEU A 56 -7.94 16.31 1.37
CA LEU A 56 -9.40 16.09 1.45
C LEU A 56 -10.17 16.42 0.16
N PHE A 57 -9.62 17.28 -0.70
CA PHE A 57 -10.23 17.71 -1.97
C PHE A 57 -9.61 17.07 -3.23
N SER A 58 -8.64 16.17 -3.06
CA SER A 58 -7.96 15.50 -4.18
C SER A 58 -8.69 14.21 -4.56
N PHE A 59 -9.89 14.35 -5.12
CA PHE A 59 -10.68 13.22 -5.62
C PHE A 59 -10.13 12.69 -6.94
N MET A 60 -9.99 11.37 -7.04
CA MET A 60 -9.71 10.70 -8.31
C MET A 60 -10.99 10.05 -8.81
N LYS A 61 -11.27 10.16 -10.11
CA LYS A 61 -12.42 9.47 -10.70
C LYS A 61 -12.20 7.96 -10.60
N PRO A 62 -13.23 7.15 -10.29
CA PRO A 62 -13.11 5.70 -10.18
C PRO A 62 -12.47 5.04 -11.42
N ALA A 63 -12.79 5.54 -12.62
CA ALA A 63 -12.16 5.07 -13.86
C ALA A 63 -10.63 5.21 -13.85
N ARG A 64 -10.12 6.34 -13.35
CA ARG A 64 -8.67 6.57 -13.26
C ARG A 64 -8.01 5.70 -12.20
N GLU A 65 -8.70 5.43 -11.09
CA GLU A 65 -8.22 4.46 -10.09
C GLU A 65 -8.17 3.05 -10.66
N SER A 66 -9.18 2.63 -11.45
CA SER A 66 -9.18 1.33 -12.12
C SER A 66 -8.01 1.19 -13.09
N GLU A 67 -7.76 2.19 -13.95
CA GLU A 67 -6.61 2.21 -14.87
C GLU A 67 -5.28 2.05 -14.11
N LEU A 68 -5.04 2.91 -13.12
CA LEU A 68 -3.81 2.86 -12.33
C LEU A 68 -3.67 1.56 -11.53
N THR A 69 -4.78 1.00 -11.05
CA THR A 69 -4.79 -0.31 -10.39
C THR A 69 -4.39 -1.41 -11.37
N GLN A 70 -4.90 -1.40 -12.60
CA GLN A 70 -4.52 -2.38 -13.62
C GLN A 70 -3.04 -2.25 -14.01
N GLU A 71 -2.54 -1.04 -14.21
CA GLU A 71 -1.13 -0.76 -14.52
C GLU A 71 -0.21 -1.27 -13.41
N LEU A 72 -0.52 -0.93 -12.15
CA LEU A 72 0.25 -1.36 -11.00
C LEU A 72 0.16 -2.87 -10.78
N GLY A 73 -1.04 -3.44 -10.94
CA GLY A 73 -1.27 -4.87 -10.83
C GLY A 73 -0.52 -5.66 -11.91
N ALA A 74 -0.39 -5.13 -13.12
CA ALA A 74 0.42 -5.72 -14.18
C ALA A 74 1.91 -5.72 -13.80
N ARG A 75 2.43 -4.60 -13.28
CA ARG A 75 3.82 -4.48 -12.82
C ARG A 75 4.15 -5.43 -11.66
N LEU A 76 3.20 -5.71 -10.79
CA LEU A 76 3.35 -6.61 -9.65
C LEU A 76 3.04 -8.08 -9.99
N GLY A 77 2.54 -8.36 -11.20
CA GLY A 77 2.13 -9.68 -11.62
C GLY A 77 0.93 -10.22 -10.82
N LEU A 78 -0.09 -9.39 -10.60
CA LEU A 78 -1.35 -9.81 -9.99
C LEU A 78 -2.10 -10.79 -10.90
N ARG A 79 -2.66 -11.84 -10.29
CA ARG A 79 -3.45 -12.88 -10.96
C ARG A 79 -4.62 -13.30 -10.05
N PRO A 80 -5.88 -13.06 -10.44
CA PRO A 80 -6.33 -12.19 -11.53
C PRO A 80 -5.92 -10.72 -11.33
N ASN A 81 -5.71 -9.99 -12.43
CA ASN A 81 -5.46 -8.53 -12.41
C ASN A 81 -6.76 -7.78 -12.69
N ASP A 82 -7.70 -7.85 -11.76
CA ASP A 82 -9.01 -7.19 -11.87
C ASP A 82 -9.21 -6.19 -10.71
N PRO A 83 -9.27 -4.87 -10.99
CA PRO A 83 -9.51 -3.85 -9.97
C PRO A 83 -10.84 -3.99 -9.23
N HIS A 84 -11.85 -4.59 -9.86
CA HIS A 84 -13.22 -4.67 -9.35
C HIS A 84 -13.51 -5.94 -8.55
N LEU A 85 -12.61 -6.92 -8.62
CA LEU A 85 -12.73 -8.15 -7.86
C LEU A 85 -12.61 -7.87 -6.35
N PRO A 86 -13.44 -8.49 -5.49
CA PRO A 86 -13.21 -8.50 -4.05
C PRO A 86 -11.79 -9.01 -3.74
N ILE A 87 -11.07 -8.32 -2.84
CA ILE A 87 -9.69 -8.71 -2.54
C ILE A 87 -9.59 -10.11 -1.90
N GLU A 88 -10.65 -10.53 -1.20
CA GLU A 88 -10.75 -11.87 -0.60
C GLU A 88 -10.71 -13.00 -1.64
N ALA A 89 -11.07 -12.74 -2.89
CA ALA A 89 -11.00 -13.72 -3.97
C ALA A 89 -9.58 -13.92 -4.51
N LEU A 90 -8.61 -13.10 -4.11
CA LEU A 90 -7.20 -13.28 -4.44
C LEU A 90 -6.53 -14.26 -3.48
N SER A 91 -5.56 -15.04 -3.97
CA SER A 91 -4.69 -15.84 -3.10
C SER A 91 -3.89 -14.94 -2.14
N GLY A 92 -3.39 -15.52 -1.05
CA GLY A 92 -2.61 -14.78 -0.05
C GLY A 92 -1.45 -13.97 -0.64
N GLY A 93 -0.64 -14.60 -1.50
CA GLY A 93 0.45 -13.92 -2.19
C GLY A 93 -0.01 -12.77 -3.12
N ASN A 94 -1.19 -12.89 -3.74
CA ASN A 94 -1.73 -11.80 -4.56
C ASN A 94 -2.27 -10.64 -3.72
N GLN A 95 -2.93 -10.93 -2.60
CA GLN A 95 -3.34 -9.89 -1.67
C GLN A 95 -2.12 -9.14 -1.08
N GLN A 96 -1.01 -9.84 -0.84
CA GLN A 96 0.25 -9.24 -0.38
C GLN A 96 0.89 -8.33 -1.43
N LYS A 97 0.88 -8.75 -2.70
CA LYS A 97 1.28 -7.88 -3.82
C LYS A 97 0.45 -6.60 -3.84
N VAL A 98 -0.86 -6.64 -3.58
CA VAL A 98 -1.70 -5.43 -3.47
C VAL A 98 -1.22 -4.52 -2.33
N VAL A 99 -1.00 -5.06 -1.13
CA VAL A 99 -0.54 -4.27 0.03
C VAL A 99 0.82 -3.62 -0.22
N VAL A 100 1.78 -4.40 -0.75
CA VAL A 100 3.11 -3.89 -1.11
C VAL A 100 3.00 -2.83 -2.23
N GLY A 101 2.18 -3.12 -3.24
CA GLY A 101 1.91 -2.23 -4.36
C GLY A 101 1.40 -0.86 -3.92
N ARG A 102 0.43 -0.82 -3.00
CA ARG A 102 -0.10 0.40 -2.39
C ARG A 102 1.02 1.27 -1.82
N TRP A 103 1.94 0.68 -1.07
CA TRP A 103 3.05 1.43 -0.47
C TRP A 103 4.07 1.89 -1.49
N LEU A 104 4.43 1.04 -2.46
CA LEU A 104 5.34 1.41 -3.55
C LEU A 104 4.78 2.57 -4.39
N ALA A 105 3.46 2.59 -4.61
CA ALA A 105 2.79 3.66 -5.35
C ALA A 105 2.84 5.02 -4.65
N THR A 106 3.10 5.06 -3.35
CA THR A 106 3.19 6.32 -2.58
C THR A 106 4.53 7.04 -2.74
N GLY A 107 5.53 6.43 -3.38
CA GLY A 107 6.83 7.05 -3.62
C GLY A 107 7.59 7.42 -2.34
N ARG A 108 7.45 6.62 -1.26
CA ARG A 108 8.14 6.85 0.01
C ARG A 108 9.66 6.81 -0.15
N LYS A 109 10.35 7.59 0.68
CA LYS A 109 11.81 7.62 0.76
C LYS A 109 12.37 6.43 1.53
N LEU A 110 11.65 5.98 2.55
CA LEU A 110 11.98 4.81 3.36
C LEU A 110 10.73 3.97 3.52
N LEU A 111 10.84 2.68 3.20
CA LEU A 111 9.79 1.70 3.45
C LEU A 111 10.32 0.66 4.44
N ILE A 112 9.70 0.58 5.60
CA ILE A 112 9.96 -0.46 6.60
C ILE A 112 9.02 -1.61 6.29
N ALA A 113 9.56 -2.81 6.16
CA ALA A 113 8.79 -3.98 5.81
C ALA A 113 8.98 -5.05 6.89
N GLU A 114 7.94 -5.30 7.67
CA GLU A 114 7.96 -6.31 8.72
C GLU A 114 7.50 -7.65 8.16
N ASP A 115 8.44 -8.57 8.00
CA ASP A 115 8.22 -9.91 7.45
C ASP A 115 7.34 -9.89 6.16
N PRO A 116 7.73 -9.13 5.13
CA PRO A 116 6.92 -8.90 3.93
C PRO A 116 6.81 -10.12 3.03
N THR A 117 7.27 -11.29 3.49
CA THR A 117 7.17 -12.59 2.84
C THR A 117 6.33 -13.58 3.65
N ALA A 118 5.90 -13.22 4.86
CA ALA A 118 4.99 -14.05 5.65
C ALA A 118 3.70 -14.33 4.87
N GLY A 119 3.34 -15.61 4.72
CA GLY A 119 2.16 -16.04 3.98
C GLY A 119 2.32 -16.07 2.45
N VAL A 120 3.52 -15.77 1.90
CA VAL A 120 3.87 -16.17 0.53
C VAL A 120 4.28 -17.64 0.58
N ASP A 121 3.43 -18.51 0.03
CA ASP A 121 3.79 -19.92 -0.11
C ASP A 121 4.98 -20.06 -1.06
N VAL A 122 5.93 -20.94 -0.70
CA VAL A 122 7.13 -21.19 -1.51
C VAL A 122 6.84 -22.34 -2.48
N GLY A 123 5.74 -22.24 -3.24
CA GLY A 123 5.30 -23.25 -4.20
C GLY A 123 4.19 -24.16 -3.69
#